data_AF-A0A177DWM5-F1
#
_entry.id   AF-A0A177DWM5-F1
#
_cell.length_a   1.000
_cell.length_b   1.000
_cell.length_c   1.000
_cell.angle_alpha   90.00
_cell.angle_beta   90.00
_cell.angle_gamma   90.00
#
_symmetry.space_group_name_H-M   'P 1'
#
loop_
_entity.id
_entity.type
_entity.pdbx_description
1 polymer ?
#
loop_
_entity_poly.entity_id
_entity_poly.type
_entity_poly.pdbx_seq_one_letter_code
_entity_poly.pdbx_strand_id
1 'polypeptide(L)'
;MVDTAFTVFIAKAIHYQIGYTPQKLKACHDPVGLELRRPPGTNESFFAAAGRLNETVASPTQMCVEFVKEMQIGIACCFFCALLSFLGYISTFVSARQMRRDNESILDLMKEVSTMAVRSGRRCVAKTAIGAGQKVEIMLSEVKNGFTKSKDLVEPYRNSYGTHTPLAQFLGVYDMLVMVTEHLHYTDVISLSTVSKSVRQAVLPSNEISRRLAMFRLYTCEPDKKTNCWSCTNQICESCEVDFPVLESVASRHIENCIPYCASCYRHRKNRHFSGVYSKEMTTTPNQQVLFRLTDKSVVTVVSLPKRSSSCERQRKQ
;
A
#
# COMPACT_ATOMS: atom_id res chain seq x y z
N MET A 1 6.75 -14.68 -15.81
CA MET A 1 7.80 -13.97 -15.05
C MET A 1 7.24 -13.20 -13.86
N VAL A 2 6.13 -12.48 -13.99
CA VAL A 2 5.47 -11.77 -12.87
C VAL A 2 5.13 -12.75 -11.73
N ASP A 3 4.61 -13.93 -12.04
CA ASP A 3 4.24 -14.94 -11.04
C ASP A 3 5.43 -15.45 -10.21
N THR A 4 6.60 -15.54 -10.83
CA THR A 4 7.84 -15.95 -10.15
C THR A 4 8.32 -14.87 -9.19
N ALA A 5 8.32 -13.60 -9.62
CA ALA A 5 8.69 -12.48 -8.77
C ALA A 5 7.74 -12.36 -7.57
N PHE A 6 6.43 -12.51 -7.80
CA PHE A 6 5.41 -12.51 -6.75
C PHE A 6 5.61 -13.67 -5.76
N THR A 7 5.86 -14.88 -6.27
CA THR A 7 6.13 -16.06 -5.43
C THR A 7 7.39 -15.85 -4.56
N VAL A 8 8.47 -15.30 -5.12
CA VAL A 8 9.70 -15.00 -4.36
C VAL A 8 9.46 -13.94 -3.29
N PHE A 9 8.67 -12.91 -3.59
CA PHE A 9 8.32 -11.86 -2.63
C PHE A 9 7.51 -12.42 -1.46
N ILE A 10 6.46 -13.21 -1.73
CA ILE A 10 5.68 -13.82 -0.65
C ILE A 10 6.52 -14.82 0.14
N ALA A 11 7.35 -15.62 -0.52
CA ALA A 11 8.24 -16.56 0.18
C ALA A 11 9.17 -15.83 1.17
N LYS A 12 9.73 -14.67 0.77
CA LYS A 12 10.51 -13.83 1.69
C LYS A 12 9.66 -13.29 2.84
N ALA A 13 8.47 -12.77 2.56
CA ALA A 13 7.57 -12.25 3.59
C ALA A 13 7.21 -13.33 4.63
N ILE A 14 6.84 -14.54 4.17
CA ILE A 14 6.57 -15.70 5.03
C ILE A 14 7.82 -16.06 5.84
N HIS A 15 9.00 -16.09 5.22
CA HIS A 15 10.24 -16.41 5.91
C HIS A 15 10.55 -15.43 7.06
N TYR A 16 10.34 -14.13 6.84
CA TYR A 16 10.48 -13.12 7.89
C TYR A 16 9.45 -13.30 9.00
N GLN A 17 8.21 -13.67 8.66
CA GLN A 17 7.13 -13.85 9.63
C GLN A 17 7.30 -15.11 10.50
N ILE A 18 7.86 -16.20 9.95
CA ILE A 18 8.04 -17.48 10.66
C ILE A 18 8.79 -17.33 12.00
N GLY A 19 9.74 -16.39 12.09
CA GLY A 19 10.47 -16.10 13.33
C GLY A 19 9.57 -15.58 14.46
N TYR A 20 8.49 -14.88 14.12
CA TYR A 20 7.59 -14.22 15.08
C TYR A 20 6.28 -14.97 15.30
N THR A 21 5.97 -15.96 14.45
CA THR A 21 4.68 -16.66 14.47
C THR A 21 4.82 -18.14 14.80
N PRO A 22 4.02 -18.70 15.74
CA PRO A 22 4.07 -20.12 16.05
C PRO A 22 3.72 -20.97 14.82
N GLN A 23 4.55 -21.98 14.54
CA GLN A 23 4.34 -22.86 13.38
C GLN A 23 3.28 -23.94 13.63
N LYS A 24 2.99 -24.24 14.90
CA LYS A 24 2.08 -25.31 15.32
C LYS A 24 0.93 -24.71 16.10
N LEU A 25 -0.30 -25.13 15.79
CA LEU A 25 -1.50 -24.68 16.49
C LEU A 25 -1.42 -24.91 18.01
N LYS A 26 -0.82 -26.04 18.42
CA LYS A 26 -0.63 -26.39 19.84
C LYS A 26 0.21 -25.36 20.60
N ALA A 27 1.13 -24.66 19.92
CA ALA A 27 1.97 -23.63 20.56
C ALA A 27 1.18 -22.36 20.90
N CYS A 28 0.00 -22.15 20.32
CA CYS A 28 -0.89 -21.05 20.72
C CYS A 28 -1.59 -21.29 22.07
N HIS A 29 -1.67 -22.55 22.51
CA HIS A 29 -2.27 -22.90 23.81
C HIS A 29 -1.24 -22.99 24.93
N ASP A 30 0.05 -22.94 24.61
CA ASP A 30 1.14 -22.92 25.58
C ASP A 30 1.39 -21.47 26.03
N PRO A 31 1.10 -21.11 27.29
CA PRO A 31 1.33 -19.75 27.79
C PRO A 31 2.80 -19.34 27.68
N VAL A 32 3.74 -20.28 27.84
CA VAL A 32 5.18 -20.00 27.71
C VAL A 32 5.54 -19.67 26.25
N GLY A 33 4.90 -20.37 25.30
CA GLY A 33 5.07 -20.14 23.87
C GLY A 33 4.60 -18.76 23.39
N LEU A 34 3.57 -18.21 24.03
CA LEU A 34 3.06 -16.86 23.78
C LEU A 34 3.99 -15.76 24.30
N GLU A 35 4.70 -16.01 25.40
CA GLU A 35 5.64 -15.04 25.99
C GLU A 35 7.00 -15.02 25.29
N LEU A 36 7.47 -16.16 24.78
CA LEU A 36 8.77 -16.30 24.13
C LEU A 36 8.87 -15.59 22.76
N ARG A 37 7.81 -14.96 22.29
CA ARG A 37 7.77 -14.25 20.98
C ARG A 37 7.52 -12.75 21.08
N ARG A 38 7.91 -12.14 22.20
CA ARG A 38 7.92 -10.68 22.35
C ARG A 38 9.09 -10.08 21.54
N PRO A 39 8.85 -9.02 20.74
CA PRO A 39 9.93 -8.21 20.21
C PRO A 39 10.85 -7.71 21.35
N PRO A 40 12.17 -7.62 21.13
CA PRO A 40 13.08 -7.12 22.15
C PRO A 40 12.68 -5.71 22.59
N GLY A 41 12.53 -5.50 23.90
CA GLY A 41 12.13 -4.22 24.49
C GLY A 41 10.62 -3.99 24.63
N THR A 42 9.78 -4.99 24.37
CA THR A 42 8.31 -4.90 24.56
C THR A 42 7.83 -5.81 25.70
N ASN A 43 6.83 -5.36 26.46
CA ASN A 43 6.26 -6.08 27.60
C ASN A 43 5.10 -7.00 27.21
N GLU A 44 4.57 -6.88 25.99
CA GLU A 44 3.44 -7.66 25.50
C GLU A 44 3.73 -8.34 24.16
N SER A 45 3.08 -9.47 23.91
CA SER A 45 3.17 -10.16 22.62
C SER A 45 2.30 -9.47 21.56
N PHE A 46 2.65 -9.65 20.29
CA PHE A 46 1.86 -9.14 19.17
C PHE A 46 0.37 -9.53 19.27
N PHE A 47 0.07 -10.78 19.66
CA PHE A 47 -1.30 -11.27 19.79
C PHE A 47 -2.04 -10.68 20.99
N ALA A 48 -1.33 -10.33 22.07
CA ALA A 48 -1.93 -9.63 23.21
C ALA A 48 -2.33 -8.20 22.82
N ALA A 49 -1.44 -7.49 22.12
CA ALA A 49 -1.72 -6.16 21.58
C ALA A 49 -2.88 -6.18 20.57
N ALA A 50 -2.89 -7.16 19.66
CA ALA A 50 -3.95 -7.36 18.67
C ALA A 50 -5.29 -7.68 19.34
N GLY A 51 -5.31 -8.55 20.34
CA GLY A 51 -6.51 -8.86 21.12
C GLY A 51 -7.09 -7.63 21.81
N ARG A 52 -6.23 -6.77 22.39
CA ARG A 52 -6.66 -5.51 23.02
C ARG A 52 -7.24 -4.52 21.99
N LEU A 53 -6.62 -4.41 20.82
CA LEU A 53 -7.06 -3.48 19.77
C LEU A 53 -8.34 -3.94 19.07
N ASN A 54 -8.67 -5.23 19.11
CA ASN A 54 -9.79 -5.74 18.31
C ASN A 54 -11.18 -5.48 18.90
N GLU A 55 -11.34 -4.80 20.05
CA GLU A 55 -12.59 -4.41 20.76
C GLU A 55 -13.63 -5.53 21.04
N THR A 56 -13.80 -6.47 20.14
CA THR A 56 -14.41 -7.78 20.25
C THR A 56 -13.52 -8.72 21.07
N VAL A 57 -14.15 -9.49 21.95
CA VAL A 57 -13.63 -10.29 23.08
C VAL A 57 -12.66 -11.42 22.69
N ALA A 58 -12.04 -11.39 21.52
CA ALA A 58 -11.14 -12.43 21.07
C ALA A 58 -9.90 -12.51 21.97
N SER A 59 -9.78 -13.61 22.70
CA SER A 59 -8.60 -13.89 23.54
C SER A 59 -7.32 -13.89 22.68
N PRO A 60 -6.15 -13.52 23.24
CA PRO A 60 -4.88 -13.58 22.51
C PRO A 60 -4.59 -14.97 21.92
N THR A 61 -5.05 -16.03 22.59
CA THR A 61 -4.98 -17.42 22.10
C THR A 61 -5.82 -17.62 20.84
N GLN A 62 -7.05 -17.10 20.81
CA GLN A 62 -7.90 -17.20 19.63
C GLN A 62 -7.29 -16.44 18.44
N MET A 63 -6.77 -15.23 18.68
CA MET A 63 -6.04 -14.46 17.68
C MET A 63 -4.85 -15.22 17.10
N CYS A 64 -4.07 -15.89 17.97
CA CYS A 64 -2.97 -16.74 17.54
C CYS A 64 -3.47 -17.91 16.67
N VAL A 65 -4.54 -18.60 17.09
CA VAL A 65 -5.08 -19.76 16.36
C VAL A 65 -5.60 -19.35 14.97
N GLU A 66 -6.35 -18.26 14.87
CA GLU A 66 -6.86 -17.75 13.60
C GLU A 66 -5.72 -17.33 12.67
N PHE A 67 -4.76 -16.58 13.20
CA PHE A 67 -3.58 -16.17 12.44
C PHE A 67 -2.77 -17.37 11.90
N VAL A 68 -2.53 -18.40 12.73
CA VAL A 68 -1.79 -19.59 12.28
C VAL A 68 -2.55 -20.35 11.20
N LYS A 69 -3.89 -20.44 11.29
CA LYS A 69 -4.71 -21.06 10.24
C LYS A 69 -4.61 -20.28 8.92
N GLU A 70 -4.73 -18.96 8.96
CA GLU A 70 -4.58 -18.11 7.78
C GLU A 70 -3.18 -18.23 7.17
N MET A 71 -2.15 -18.26 8.00
CA MET A 71 -0.77 -18.44 7.55
C MET A 71 -0.56 -19.80 6.87
N GLN A 72 -1.15 -20.88 7.39
CA GLN A 72 -1.09 -22.21 6.75
C GLN A 72 -1.77 -22.20 5.36
N ILE A 73 -2.91 -21.53 5.23
CA ILE A 73 -3.59 -21.34 3.93
C ILE A 73 -2.67 -20.54 2.98
N GLY A 74 -2.03 -19.48 3.48
CA GLY A 74 -1.08 -18.69 2.71
C GLY A 74 0.11 -19.51 2.19
N ILE A 75 0.73 -20.33 3.05
CA ILE A 75 1.82 -21.24 2.67
C ILE A 75 1.36 -22.24 1.60
N ALA A 76 0.18 -22.84 1.77
CA ALA A 76 -0.38 -23.76 0.78
C ALA A 76 -0.60 -23.07 -0.58
N CYS A 77 -1.15 -21.86 -0.59
CA CYS A 77 -1.32 -21.07 -1.81
C CYS A 77 0.03 -20.77 -2.48
N CYS A 78 1.05 -20.38 -1.71
CA CYS A 78 2.40 -20.15 -2.25
C CYS A 78 3.00 -21.41 -2.88
N PHE A 79 2.82 -22.57 -2.25
CA PHE A 79 3.27 -23.86 -2.81
C PHE A 79 2.60 -24.14 -4.16
N PHE A 80 1.28 -23.98 -4.27
CA PHE A 80 0.57 -24.20 -5.53
C PHE A 80 0.97 -23.18 -6.61
N CYS A 81 1.12 -21.90 -6.27
CA CYS A 81 1.59 -20.87 -7.21
C CYS A 81 3.01 -21.15 -7.71
N ALA A 82 3.90 -21.61 -6.82
CA ALA A 82 5.26 -22.02 -7.18
C ALA A 82 5.25 -23.24 -8.11
N LEU A 83 4.42 -24.25 -7.81
CA LEU A 83 4.28 -25.45 -8.62
C LEU A 83 3.75 -25.12 -10.03
N LEU A 84 2.72 -24.28 -10.14
CA LEU A 84 2.19 -23.84 -11.43
C LEU A 84 3.24 -23.06 -12.24
N SER A 85 4.00 -22.20 -11.58
CA SER A 85 5.12 -21.47 -12.22
C SER A 85 6.20 -22.44 -12.73
N PHE A 86 6.53 -23.47 -11.94
CA PHE A 86 7.52 -24.48 -12.30
C PHE A 86 7.05 -25.35 -13.47
N LEU A 87 5.79 -25.79 -13.48
CA LEU A 87 5.20 -26.53 -14.59
C LEU A 87 5.18 -25.69 -15.88
N GLY A 88 4.86 -24.40 -15.77
CA GLY A 88 4.98 -23.45 -16.88
C GLY A 88 6.40 -23.37 -17.44
N TYR A 89 7.40 -23.31 -16.55
CA TYR A 89 8.81 -23.30 -16.95
C TYR A 89 9.22 -24.60 -17.67
N ILE A 90 8.87 -25.77 -17.13
CA ILE A 90 9.15 -27.06 -17.80
C ILE A 90 8.50 -27.10 -19.18
N SER A 91 7.22 -26.70 -19.28
CA SER A 91 6.51 -26.68 -20.57
C SER A 91 7.24 -25.82 -21.60
N THR A 92 7.67 -24.60 -21.23
CA THR A 92 8.45 -23.74 -22.14
C THR A 92 9.78 -24.37 -22.55
N PHE A 93 10.44 -25.07 -21.64
CA PHE A 93 11.73 -25.71 -21.92
C PHE A 93 11.59 -26.94 -22.83
N VAL A 94 10.53 -27.73 -22.65
CA VAL A 94 10.20 -28.86 -23.55
C VAL A 94 9.91 -28.34 -24.95
N SER A 95 9.08 -27.30 -25.08
CA SER A 95 8.80 -26.67 -26.39
C SER A 95 10.08 -26.12 -27.03
N ALA A 96 10.94 -25.44 -26.27
CA ALA A 96 12.21 -24.93 -26.79
C ALA A 96 13.16 -26.05 -27.25
N ARG A 97 13.19 -27.19 -26.55
CA ARG A 97 13.98 -28.37 -26.96
C ARG A 97 13.46 -29.02 -28.23
N GLN A 98 12.14 -29.11 -28.38
CA GLN A 98 11.53 -29.66 -29.59
C GLN A 98 11.89 -28.80 -30.81
N MET A 99 11.77 -27.48 -30.71
CA MET A 99 12.10 -26.56 -31.80
C MET A 99 13.57 -26.60 -32.22
N ARG A 100 14.50 -26.82 -31.27
CA ARG A 100 15.91 -27.05 -31.62
C ARG A 100 16.15 -28.30 -32.47
N ARG A 101 15.29 -29.32 -32.36
CA ARG A 101 15.40 -30.50 -33.23
C ARG A 101 14.85 -30.21 -34.63
N ASP A 102 13.79 -29.42 -34.70
CA ASP A 102 13.07 -29.14 -35.94
C ASP A 102 13.71 -28.00 -36.76
N ASN A 103 14.74 -27.34 -36.20
CA ASN A 103 15.52 -26.25 -36.80
C ASN A 103 14.65 -25.04 -37.23
N GLU A 104 13.49 -24.88 -36.60
CA GLU A 104 12.57 -23.78 -36.86
C GLU A 104 13.06 -22.46 -36.23
N SER A 105 12.65 -21.36 -36.85
CA SER A 105 13.01 -19.99 -36.49
C SER A 105 12.46 -19.60 -35.11
N ILE A 106 13.32 -19.04 -34.25
CA ILE A 106 12.97 -18.51 -32.92
C ILE A 106 11.87 -17.42 -32.99
N LEU A 107 11.76 -16.72 -34.11
CA LEU A 107 10.73 -15.69 -34.32
C LEU A 107 9.32 -16.27 -34.37
N ASP A 108 9.15 -17.46 -34.93
CA ASP A 108 7.84 -18.13 -35.00
C ASP A 108 7.40 -18.60 -33.61
N LEU A 109 8.35 -19.04 -32.78
CA LEU A 109 8.11 -19.34 -31.37
C LEU A 109 7.64 -18.11 -30.60
N MET A 110 8.25 -16.94 -30.78
CA MET A 110 7.82 -15.72 -30.07
C MET A 110 6.40 -15.30 -30.48
N LYS A 111 6.04 -15.49 -31.75
CA LYS A 111 4.70 -15.21 -32.27
C LYS A 111 3.67 -16.20 -31.71
N GLU A 112 4.05 -17.46 -31.55
CA GLU A 112 3.17 -18.47 -30.97
C GLU A 112 3.04 -18.34 -29.44
N VAL A 113 4.13 -18.04 -28.72
CA VAL A 113 4.11 -17.80 -27.27
C VAL A 113 3.31 -16.54 -26.93
N SER A 114 3.41 -15.47 -27.73
CA SER A 114 2.59 -14.27 -27.52
C SER A 114 1.10 -14.53 -27.76
N THR A 115 0.74 -15.31 -28.78
CA THR A 115 -0.66 -15.70 -29.01
C THR A 115 -1.17 -16.70 -27.97
N MET A 116 -0.34 -17.60 -27.47
CA MET A 116 -0.66 -18.50 -26.36
C MET A 116 -0.80 -17.77 -25.03
N ALA A 117 0.03 -16.77 -24.74
CA ALA A 117 -0.11 -15.93 -23.54
C ALA A 117 -1.43 -15.15 -23.56
N VAL A 118 -1.83 -14.63 -24.72
CA VAL A 118 -3.14 -13.96 -24.89
C VAL A 118 -4.30 -14.96 -24.76
N ARG A 119 -4.18 -16.17 -25.32
CA ARG A 119 -5.22 -17.22 -25.21
C ARG A 119 -5.30 -17.82 -23.80
N SER A 120 -4.18 -17.99 -23.11
CA SER A 120 -4.11 -18.49 -21.74
C SER A 120 -4.57 -17.43 -20.75
N GLY A 121 -4.24 -16.15 -20.97
CA GLY A 121 -4.84 -15.04 -20.24
C GLY A 121 -6.36 -14.99 -20.39
N ARG A 122 -6.87 -15.12 -21.64
CA ARG A 122 -8.32 -15.22 -21.89
C ARG A 122 -8.96 -16.46 -21.26
N ARG A 123 -8.28 -17.62 -21.24
CA ARG A 123 -8.78 -18.84 -20.59
C ARG A 123 -8.67 -18.80 -19.07
N CYS A 124 -7.67 -18.16 -18.48
CA CYS A 124 -7.56 -17.96 -17.04
C CYS A 124 -8.60 -16.96 -16.56
N VAL A 125 -8.82 -15.85 -17.27
CA VAL A 125 -9.90 -14.90 -17.00
C VAL A 125 -11.27 -15.56 -17.23
N ALA A 126 -11.45 -16.32 -18.31
CA ALA A 126 -12.71 -17.03 -18.55
C ALA A 126 -12.94 -18.17 -17.55
N LYS A 127 -11.91 -18.93 -17.12
CA LYS A 127 -12.07 -20.00 -16.11
C LYS A 127 -12.12 -19.47 -14.68
N THR A 128 -11.55 -18.31 -14.36
CA THR A 128 -11.84 -17.63 -13.09
C THR A 128 -13.24 -17.02 -13.12
N ALA A 129 -13.68 -16.43 -14.23
CA ALA A 129 -15.04 -15.94 -14.39
C ALA A 129 -16.10 -17.06 -14.38
N ILE A 130 -15.81 -18.25 -14.91
CA ILE A 130 -16.78 -19.35 -15.08
C ILE A 130 -16.61 -20.46 -14.03
N GLY A 131 -15.41 -20.72 -13.52
CA GLY A 131 -15.11 -21.82 -12.58
C GLY A 131 -14.96 -21.40 -11.11
N ALA A 132 -14.45 -20.19 -10.82
CA ALA A 132 -14.57 -19.62 -9.48
C ALA A 132 -16.01 -19.17 -9.21
N GLY A 133 -16.74 -18.82 -10.27
CA GLY A 133 -18.14 -18.40 -10.22
C GLY A 133 -19.15 -19.47 -9.79
N GLN A 134 -18.79 -20.74 -9.54
CA GLN A 134 -19.76 -21.71 -9.00
C GLN A 134 -19.36 -22.26 -7.63
N LYS A 135 -18.08 -22.58 -7.41
CA LYS A 135 -17.64 -23.13 -6.11
C LYS A 135 -17.28 -22.07 -5.10
N VAL A 136 -16.69 -20.95 -5.55
CA VAL A 136 -16.58 -19.74 -4.73
C VAL A 136 -17.94 -19.07 -4.68
N GLU A 137 -18.81 -19.12 -5.69
CA GLU A 137 -20.18 -18.61 -5.53
C GLU A 137 -21.04 -19.47 -4.59
N ILE A 138 -20.83 -20.79 -4.45
CA ILE A 138 -21.51 -21.60 -3.42
C ILE A 138 -20.95 -21.32 -2.01
N MET A 139 -19.61 -21.26 -1.83
CA MET A 139 -19.04 -20.88 -0.51
C MET A 139 -19.26 -19.41 -0.16
N LEU A 140 -19.17 -18.52 -1.14
CA LEU A 140 -19.46 -17.10 -1.00
C LEU A 140 -20.97 -16.86 -0.98
N SER A 141 -21.84 -17.75 -1.48
CA SER A 141 -23.29 -17.66 -1.25
C SER A 141 -23.72 -18.28 0.06
N GLU A 142 -23.00 -19.23 0.65
CA GLU A 142 -23.22 -19.62 2.06
C GLU A 142 -22.74 -18.52 3.01
N VAL A 143 -21.58 -17.91 2.75
CA VAL A 143 -21.12 -16.72 3.48
C VAL A 143 -22.03 -15.53 3.21
N LYS A 144 -22.39 -15.26 1.95
CA LYS A 144 -23.30 -14.16 1.56
C LYS A 144 -24.72 -14.42 2.02
N ASN A 145 -25.25 -15.65 2.08
CA ASN A 145 -26.57 -15.96 2.65
C ASN A 145 -26.56 -15.88 4.18
N GLY A 146 -25.41 -16.09 4.82
CA GLY A 146 -25.17 -15.66 6.21
C GLY A 146 -25.23 -14.13 6.37
N PHE A 147 -24.87 -13.36 5.34
CA PHE A 147 -24.92 -11.89 5.31
C PHE A 147 -26.20 -11.28 4.68
N THR A 148 -26.95 -12.00 3.84
CA THR A 148 -28.11 -11.50 3.08
C THR A 148 -29.44 -11.96 3.65
N LYS A 149 -29.47 -12.90 4.61
CA LYS A 149 -30.65 -13.04 5.49
C LYS A 149 -30.93 -11.79 6.33
N SER A 150 -30.03 -10.79 6.29
CA SER A 150 -30.19 -9.46 6.89
C SER A 150 -30.36 -8.34 5.84
N LYS A 151 -30.94 -8.62 4.66
CA LYS A 151 -31.13 -7.60 3.61
C LYS A 151 -32.54 -7.40 3.06
N ASP A 152 -33.53 -8.16 3.52
CA ASP A 152 -34.93 -7.85 3.25
C ASP A 152 -35.55 -7.17 4.45
N LEU A 153 -35.16 -5.89 4.61
CA LEU A 153 -35.90 -4.77 5.17
C LEU A 153 -34.91 -3.60 5.15
N VAL A 154 -35.26 -2.53 4.44
CA VAL A 154 -34.59 -1.23 4.57
C VAL A 154 -34.90 -0.72 5.98
N GLU A 155 -34.16 -1.19 6.96
CA GLU A 155 -34.17 -0.65 8.31
C GLU A 155 -33.00 0.33 8.43
N PRO A 156 -33.24 1.62 8.75
CA PRO A 156 -32.19 2.60 8.91
C PRO A 156 -31.23 2.13 10.01
N TYR A 157 -30.00 1.83 9.60
CA TYR A 157 -28.77 1.82 10.39
C TYR A 157 -28.95 1.60 11.90
N ARG A 158 -29.33 0.37 12.31
CA ARG A 158 -29.48 0.00 13.74
C ARG A 158 -28.46 -1.02 14.26
N ASN A 159 -27.64 -1.63 13.40
CA ASN A 159 -26.86 -2.82 13.77
C ASN A 159 -25.33 -2.64 13.76
N SER A 160 -24.81 -1.42 13.93
CA SER A 160 -23.43 -1.25 14.40
C SER A 160 -23.49 -1.11 15.92
N TYR A 161 -23.07 -2.15 16.66
CA TYR A 161 -23.04 -2.23 18.13
C TYR A 161 -22.05 -1.25 18.78
N GLY A 162 -22.07 0.02 18.38
CA GLY A 162 -21.36 1.11 19.03
C GLY A 162 -22.37 2.20 19.37
N THR A 163 -22.34 2.69 20.60
CA THR A 163 -23.20 3.79 21.05
C THR A 163 -23.04 4.98 20.10
N HIS A 164 -24.09 5.33 19.35
CA HIS A 164 -24.04 6.48 18.45
C HIS A 164 -23.78 7.74 19.28
N THR A 165 -22.83 8.55 18.82
CA THR A 165 -22.65 9.87 19.40
C THR A 165 -23.84 10.75 18.97
N PRO A 166 -24.30 11.69 19.81
CA PRO A 166 -25.36 12.64 19.43
C PRO A 166 -25.04 13.36 18.11
N LEU A 167 -23.76 13.65 17.87
CA LEU A 167 -23.27 14.23 16.62
C LEU A 167 -23.50 13.29 15.41
N ALA A 168 -23.20 11.99 15.53
CA ALA A 168 -23.43 11.04 14.45
C ALA A 168 -24.93 10.88 14.15
N GLN A 169 -25.79 10.96 15.16
CA GLN A 169 -27.23 10.94 14.98
C GLN A 169 -27.73 12.19 14.25
N PHE A 170 -27.24 13.37 14.63
CA PHE A 170 -27.57 14.63 13.97
C PHE A 170 -27.11 14.65 12.51
N LEU A 171 -25.85 14.29 12.24
CA LEU A 171 -25.28 14.21 10.88
C LEU A 171 -25.83 13.03 10.06
N GLY A 172 -26.48 12.06 10.71
CA GLY A 172 -27.14 10.94 10.03
C GLY A 172 -28.34 11.39 9.20
N VAL A 173 -28.95 12.53 9.55
CA VAL A 173 -30.01 13.15 8.76
C VAL A 173 -29.37 13.87 7.57
N TYR A 174 -29.67 13.41 6.35
CA TYR A 174 -29.01 13.88 5.14
C TYR A 174 -29.16 15.40 4.93
N ASP A 175 -30.35 15.95 5.12
CA ASP A 175 -30.58 17.38 4.92
C ASP A 175 -29.80 18.24 5.93
N MET A 176 -29.70 17.77 7.18
CA MET A 176 -28.86 18.42 8.20
C MET A 176 -27.39 18.40 7.81
N LEU A 177 -26.91 17.26 7.31
CA LEU A 177 -25.55 17.13 6.83
C LEU A 177 -25.27 18.08 5.66
N VAL A 178 -26.17 18.17 4.69
CA VAL A 178 -26.02 19.09 3.54
C VAL A 178 -25.95 20.54 4.03
N MET A 179 -26.89 20.98 4.88
CA MET A 179 -26.88 22.33 5.47
C MET A 179 -25.58 22.63 6.21
N VAL A 180 -25.06 21.68 6.98
CA VAL A 180 -23.76 21.86 7.66
C VAL A 180 -22.62 21.96 6.64
N THR A 181 -22.63 21.13 5.60
CA THR A 181 -21.55 21.12 4.60
C THR A 181 -21.48 22.37 3.72
N GLU A 182 -22.58 23.10 3.56
CA GLU A 182 -22.59 24.40 2.85
C GLU A 182 -21.72 25.46 3.53
N HIS A 183 -21.50 25.31 4.84
CA HIS A 183 -20.66 26.22 5.64
C HIS A 183 -19.28 25.64 5.94
N LEU A 184 -18.91 24.52 5.32
CA LEU A 184 -17.62 23.85 5.54
C LEU A 184 -16.78 23.83 4.27
N HIS A 185 -15.46 23.77 4.45
CA HIS A 185 -14.57 23.41 3.35
C HIS A 185 -14.55 21.91 3.14
N TYR A 186 -14.24 21.48 1.92
CA TYR A 186 -14.17 20.06 1.58
C TYR A 186 -13.23 19.28 2.52
N THR A 187 -12.10 19.89 2.89
CA THR A 187 -11.13 19.35 3.84
C THR A 187 -11.71 19.14 5.23
N ASP A 188 -12.61 20.01 5.67
CA ASP A 188 -13.25 19.92 6.99
C ASP A 188 -14.22 18.74 7.03
N VAL A 189 -14.95 18.50 5.93
CA VAL A 189 -15.83 17.32 5.81
C VAL A 189 -15.03 16.02 5.83
N ILE A 190 -13.89 15.99 5.15
CA ILE A 190 -12.98 14.83 5.21
C ILE A 190 -12.45 14.65 6.65
N SER A 191 -12.02 15.73 7.29
CA SER A 191 -11.52 15.69 8.68
C SER A 191 -12.61 15.25 9.66
N LEU A 192 -13.85 15.72 9.48
CA LEU A 192 -15.02 15.33 10.25
C LEU A 192 -15.26 13.81 10.16
N SER A 193 -15.07 13.22 8.98
CA SER A 193 -15.18 11.77 8.80
C SER A 193 -14.11 10.96 9.54
N THR A 194 -13.03 11.59 10.00
CA THR A 194 -11.97 10.92 10.77
C THR A 194 -12.15 11.03 12.29
N VAL A 195 -13.09 11.86 12.76
CA VAL A 195 -13.32 12.13 14.19
C VAL A 195 -13.73 10.87 14.97
N SER A 196 -14.61 10.05 14.40
CA SER A 196 -15.00 8.77 15.00
C SER A 196 -15.55 7.80 13.97
N LYS A 197 -15.59 6.49 14.29
CA LYS A 197 -16.19 5.48 13.41
C LYS A 197 -17.68 5.76 13.13
N SER A 198 -18.43 6.22 14.13
CA SER A 198 -19.86 6.54 14.01
C SER A 198 -20.12 7.77 13.15
N VAL A 199 -19.31 8.83 13.32
CA VAL A 199 -19.39 10.05 12.49
C VAL A 199 -18.94 9.74 11.07
N ARG A 200 -17.87 8.95 10.89
CA ARG A 200 -17.43 8.49 9.57
C ARG A 200 -18.56 7.83 8.81
N GLN A 201 -19.28 6.93 9.47
CA GLN A 201 -20.37 6.20 8.84
C GLN A 201 -21.59 7.10 8.57
N ALA A 202 -21.86 8.07 9.44
CA ALA A 202 -22.92 9.05 9.22
C ALA A 202 -22.61 10.00 8.06
N VAL A 203 -21.33 10.39 7.86
CA VAL A 203 -20.89 11.37 6.85
C VAL A 203 -20.50 10.70 5.52
N LEU A 204 -19.76 9.59 5.55
CA LEU A 204 -19.23 8.83 4.40
C LEU A 204 -19.47 7.32 4.58
N PRO A 205 -20.71 6.83 4.41
CA PRO A 205 -21.03 5.42 4.55
C PRO A 205 -20.39 4.59 3.42
N SER A 206 -19.83 3.42 3.76
CA SER A 206 -19.03 2.59 2.84
C SER A 206 -19.71 2.20 1.53
N ASN A 207 -21.04 2.10 1.52
CA ASN A 207 -21.84 1.76 0.34
C ASN A 207 -22.09 2.94 -0.62
N GLU A 208 -21.92 4.19 -0.17
CA GLU A 208 -22.24 5.40 -0.95
C GLU A 208 -21.10 6.43 -1.00
N ILE A 209 -19.87 6.02 -0.68
CA ILE A 209 -18.70 6.91 -0.62
C ILE A 209 -18.62 7.79 -1.87
N SER A 210 -18.66 7.20 -3.07
CA SER A 210 -18.50 7.95 -4.33
C SER A 210 -19.59 9.00 -4.54
N ARG A 211 -20.85 8.65 -4.26
CA ARG A 211 -22.00 9.58 -4.39
C ARG A 211 -21.89 10.73 -3.39
N ARG A 212 -21.52 10.43 -2.15
CA ARG A 212 -21.36 11.47 -1.11
C ARG A 212 -20.17 12.38 -1.37
N LEU A 213 -19.04 11.86 -1.84
CA LEU A 213 -17.90 12.68 -2.21
C LEU A 213 -18.24 13.64 -3.37
N ALA A 214 -19.00 13.19 -4.37
CA ALA A 214 -19.49 14.07 -5.44
C ALA A 214 -20.40 15.18 -4.91
N MET A 215 -21.30 14.85 -3.97
CA MET A 215 -22.16 15.82 -3.32
C MET A 215 -21.35 16.84 -2.50
N PHE A 216 -20.41 16.39 -1.67
CA PHE A 216 -19.61 17.31 -0.87
C PHE A 216 -18.80 18.28 -1.74
N ARG A 217 -18.26 17.84 -2.88
CA ARG A 217 -17.60 18.75 -3.83
C ARG A 217 -18.54 19.84 -4.34
N LEU A 218 -19.81 19.49 -4.57
CA LEU A 218 -20.83 20.42 -5.03
C LEU A 218 -21.17 21.47 -3.96
N TYR A 219 -21.43 21.05 -2.72
CA TYR A 219 -21.94 21.95 -1.66
C TYR A 219 -20.87 22.61 -0.79
N THR A 220 -19.65 22.07 -0.71
CA THR A 220 -18.55 22.69 0.04
C THR A 220 -17.83 23.74 -0.79
N CYS A 221 -17.26 24.75 -0.11
CA CYS A 221 -16.54 25.88 -0.70
C CYS A 221 -17.38 26.75 -1.67
N GLU A 222 -16.98 28.01 -1.84
CA GLU A 222 -17.61 28.91 -2.83
C GLU A 222 -17.42 28.39 -4.26
N PRO A 223 -18.48 28.28 -5.07
CA PRO A 223 -18.44 27.64 -6.39
C PRO A 223 -17.41 28.22 -7.34
N ASP A 224 -17.23 29.55 -7.32
CA ASP A 224 -16.37 30.26 -8.27
C ASP A 224 -14.87 30.23 -7.90
N LYS A 225 -14.54 29.73 -6.71
CA LYS A 225 -13.15 29.69 -6.19
C LYS A 225 -12.61 28.27 -6.04
N LYS A 226 -13.24 27.28 -6.68
CA LYS A 226 -12.86 25.86 -6.58
C LYS A 226 -11.74 25.53 -7.56
N THR A 227 -10.64 25.00 -7.05
CA THR A 227 -9.58 24.38 -7.86
C THR A 227 -9.30 22.96 -7.35
N ASN A 228 -8.61 22.14 -8.14
CA ASN A 228 -8.22 20.80 -7.72
C ASN A 228 -6.76 20.83 -7.24
N CYS A 229 -6.49 20.17 -6.11
CA CYS A 229 -5.13 19.93 -5.66
C CYS A 229 -4.37 19.10 -6.71
N TRP A 230 -3.20 19.60 -7.13
CA TRP A 230 -2.34 18.95 -8.11
C TRP A 230 -1.83 17.57 -7.68
N SER A 231 -1.81 17.28 -6.37
CA SER A 231 -1.30 16.03 -5.82
C SER A 231 -2.40 14.98 -5.59
N CYS A 232 -3.50 15.34 -4.92
CA CYS A 232 -4.48 14.37 -4.42
C CYS A 232 -5.88 14.47 -5.05
N THR A 233 -6.08 15.32 -6.06
CA THR A 233 -7.38 15.56 -6.74
C THR A 233 -8.53 16.03 -5.83
N ASN A 234 -8.23 16.38 -4.58
CA ASN A 234 -9.20 16.99 -3.69
C ASN A 234 -9.51 18.41 -4.13
N GLN A 235 -10.75 18.82 -3.95
CA GLN A 235 -11.17 20.19 -4.19
C GLN A 235 -10.58 21.08 -3.09
N ILE A 236 -9.96 22.19 -3.49
CA ILE A 236 -9.45 23.24 -2.63
C ILE A 236 -10.05 24.56 -3.05
N CYS A 237 -10.13 25.48 -2.11
CA CYS A 237 -10.54 26.86 -2.31
C CYS A 237 -9.39 27.79 -1.94
N GLU A 238 -9.45 29.05 -2.34
CA GLU A 238 -8.40 30.04 -2.01
C GLU A 238 -8.16 30.15 -0.49
N SER A 239 -9.20 30.10 0.34
CA SER A 239 -9.06 30.08 1.81
C SER A 239 -8.58 28.74 2.38
N CYS A 240 -8.64 27.67 1.58
CA CYS A 240 -8.17 26.34 1.93
C CYS A 240 -6.68 26.16 1.57
N GLU A 241 -6.10 27.10 0.82
CA GLU A 241 -4.70 27.08 0.44
C GLU A 241 -3.86 27.41 1.66
N VAL A 242 -3.25 26.36 2.23
CA VAL A 242 -2.28 26.50 3.30
C VAL A 242 -0.91 26.26 2.70
N ASP A 243 -0.03 27.25 2.84
CA ASP A 243 1.39 27.09 2.58
C ASP A 243 1.96 26.09 3.59
N PHE A 244 1.96 24.81 3.20
CA PHE A 244 2.62 23.80 4.00
C PHE A 244 4.06 23.67 3.49
N PRO A 245 5.08 23.87 4.35
CA PRO A 245 6.43 23.53 3.98
C PRO A 245 6.47 22.02 3.76
N VAL A 246 6.49 21.60 2.49
CA VAL A 246 6.63 20.19 2.14
C VAL A 246 7.95 19.75 2.75
N LEU A 247 7.88 18.94 3.81
CA LEU A 247 9.07 18.42 4.45
C LEU A 247 9.82 17.65 3.38
N GLU A 248 10.97 18.20 2.99
CA GLU A 248 11.75 17.66 1.90
C GLU A 248 12.11 16.22 2.27
N SER A 249 11.60 15.26 1.49
CA SER A 249 11.85 13.85 1.80
C SER A 249 13.36 13.61 1.82
N VAL A 250 13.83 12.68 2.66
CA VAL A 250 15.26 12.31 2.68
C VAL A 250 15.73 11.92 1.27
N ALA A 251 14.85 11.34 0.45
CA ALA A 251 15.11 11.02 -0.94
C ALA A 251 15.25 12.26 -1.83
N SER A 252 14.36 13.25 -1.73
CA SER A 252 14.44 14.51 -2.48
C SER A 252 15.72 15.26 -2.11
N ARG A 253 15.96 15.44 -0.81
CA ARG A 253 17.19 16.06 -0.30
C ARG A 253 18.44 15.30 -0.70
N HIS A 254 18.37 13.96 -0.76
CA HIS A 254 19.46 13.15 -1.30
C HIS A 254 19.65 13.42 -2.79
N ILE A 255 18.60 13.41 -3.61
CA ILE A 255 18.72 13.67 -5.05
C ILE A 255 19.33 15.05 -5.32
N GLU A 256 18.92 16.08 -4.59
CA GLU A 256 19.45 17.43 -4.76
C GLU A 256 20.91 17.56 -4.32
N ASN A 257 21.30 16.89 -3.24
CA ASN A 257 22.65 16.99 -2.67
C ASN A 257 23.60 15.86 -3.12
N CYS A 258 23.09 14.84 -3.82
CA CYS A 258 23.88 13.69 -4.23
C CYS A 258 24.73 14.07 -5.42
N ILE A 259 26.03 14.17 -5.18
CA ILE A 259 27.02 14.26 -6.24
C ILE A 259 27.31 12.83 -6.71
N PRO A 260 26.91 12.42 -7.93
CA PRO A 260 27.19 11.08 -8.40
C PRO A 260 28.70 10.90 -8.59
N TYR A 261 29.25 9.85 -7.96
CA TYR A 261 30.65 9.44 -8.12
C TYR A 261 30.72 8.17 -8.95
N CYS A 262 31.71 8.07 -9.84
CA CYS A 262 32.03 6.78 -10.45
C CYS A 262 32.56 5.81 -9.38
N ALA A 263 32.49 4.50 -9.64
CA ALA A 263 32.91 3.47 -8.67
C ALA A 263 34.38 3.60 -8.22
N SER A 264 35.24 4.20 -9.06
CA SER A 264 36.64 4.50 -8.73
C SER A 264 36.75 5.69 -7.77
N CYS A 265 36.11 6.82 -8.09
CA CYS A 265 36.11 8.03 -7.25
C CYS A 265 35.43 7.78 -5.90
N TYR A 266 34.36 6.97 -5.87
CA TYR A 266 33.70 6.59 -4.63
C TYR A 266 34.63 5.79 -3.71
N ARG A 267 35.36 4.81 -4.25
CA ARG A 267 36.37 4.04 -3.50
C ARG A 267 37.49 4.95 -2.98
N HIS A 268 37.94 5.90 -3.79
CA HIS A 268 38.99 6.84 -3.40
C HIS A 268 38.55 7.77 -2.26
N ARG A 269 37.30 8.26 -2.27
CA ARG A 269 36.75 9.11 -1.20
C ARG A 269 36.49 8.34 0.10
N LYS A 270 35.97 7.11 0.01
CA LYS A 270 35.75 6.23 1.18
C LYS A 270 37.05 5.98 1.95
N ASN A 271 38.16 5.78 1.23
CA ASN A 271 39.48 5.55 1.84
C ASN A 271 40.07 6.82 2.49
N ARG A 272 39.68 8.04 2.06
CA ARG A 272 40.15 9.28 2.71
C ARG A 272 39.36 9.63 3.97
N HIS A 273 38.07 9.32 4.03
CA HIS A 273 37.24 9.61 5.22
C HIS A 273 37.50 8.66 6.39
N PHE A 274 38.02 7.44 6.15
CA PHE A 274 38.33 6.48 7.21
C PHE A 274 39.73 6.67 7.82
N SER A 275 40.62 7.41 7.16
CA SER A 275 42.00 7.63 7.63
C SER A 275 42.18 8.97 8.37
N GLY A 276 41.11 9.72 8.62
CA GLY A 276 41.17 11.02 9.28
C GLY A 276 40.05 11.22 10.30
N VAL A 277 40.42 11.07 11.58
CA VAL A 277 39.88 11.84 12.71
C VAL A 277 38.44 11.51 13.17
N TYR A 278 38.35 10.60 14.14
CA TYR A 278 37.39 10.72 15.25
C TYR A 278 37.80 11.94 16.11
N SER A 279 37.33 13.12 15.75
CA SER A 279 37.22 14.32 16.61
C SER A 279 36.84 15.52 15.76
N LYS A 280 35.55 15.80 15.69
CA LYS A 280 35.05 17.17 15.77
C LYS A 280 33.57 17.14 16.09
N GLU A 281 33.25 17.87 17.15
CA GLU A 281 31.93 18.09 17.69
C GLU A 281 30.95 18.53 16.61
N MET A 282 29.78 17.91 16.65
CA MET A 282 28.62 18.27 15.88
C MET A 282 28.02 19.52 16.52
N THR A 283 28.50 20.71 16.13
CA THR A 283 27.80 21.96 16.41
C THR A 283 26.61 22.06 15.46
N THR A 284 25.43 21.82 16.02
CA THR A 284 24.14 22.09 15.40
C THR A 284 23.98 23.59 15.18
N THR A 285 23.98 24.02 13.91
CA THR A 285 23.43 25.33 13.54
C THR A 285 21.91 25.19 13.37
N PRO A 286 21.08 25.97 14.08
CA PRO A 286 19.65 26.02 13.83
C PRO A 286 19.34 27.01 12.71
N ASN A 287 18.32 26.68 11.91
CA ASN A 287 17.58 27.57 11.02
C ASN A 287 18.31 28.15 9.80
N GLN A 288 18.26 27.39 8.70
CA GLN A 288 18.11 27.98 7.37
C GLN A 288 16.74 27.54 6.83
N GLN A 289 15.74 28.40 7.01
CA GLN A 289 14.46 28.28 6.30
C GLN A 289 14.66 28.86 4.90
N VAL A 290 14.57 28.00 3.89
CA VAL A 290 14.51 28.46 2.49
C VAL A 290 13.07 28.82 2.20
N LEU A 291 12.77 30.13 2.22
CA LEU A 291 11.48 30.69 1.86
C LEU A 291 11.37 30.72 0.33
N PHE A 292 10.65 29.78 -0.26
CA PHE A 292 10.28 29.84 -1.68
C PHE A 292 9.07 30.76 -1.84
N ARG A 293 9.31 32.01 -2.29
CA ARG A 293 8.24 32.83 -2.89
C ARG A 293 8.04 32.39 -4.33
N LEU A 294 6.94 31.71 -4.62
CA LEU A 294 6.46 31.53 -5.99
C LEU A 294 5.60 32.75 -6.34
N THR A 295 6.21 33.77 -6.93
CA THR A 295 5.45 34.80 -7.64
C THR A 295 5.11 34.30 -9.04
N ASP A 296 3.82 34.33 -9.30
CA ASP A 296 3.09 34.36 -10.57
C ASP A 296 3.82 34.09 -11.89
N LYS A 297 3.19 33.17 -12.64
CA LYS A 297 3.12 33.08 -14.11
C LYS A 297 4.40 32.78 -14.88
N SER A 298 4.27 31.66 -15.60
CA SER A 298 4.78 31.36 -16.94
C SER A 298 6.18 30.73 -17.08
N VAL A 299 6.18 29.72 -17.95
CA VAL A 299 7.31 29.01 -18.57
C VAL A 299 7.99 27.95 -17.68
N VAL A 300 7.53 26.70 -17.85
CA VAL A 300 8.34 25.51 -17.55
C VAL A 300 9.54 25.53 -18.49
N THR A 301 10.65 26.09 -18.01
CA THR A 301 11.93 25.92 -18.69
C THR A 301 12.45 24.54 -18.30
N VAL A 302 12.46 23.61 -19.25
CA VAL A 302 13.19 22.35 -19.10
C VAL A 302 14.67 22.73 -18.97
N VAL A 303 15.18 22.72 -17.74
CA VAL A 303 16.62 22.93 -17.49
C VAL A 303 17.34 21.68 -18.01
N SER A 304 17.85 21.78 -19.23
CA SER A 304 18.83 20.86 -19.79
C SER A 304 20.01 20.79 -18.83
N LEU A 305 20.19 19.66 -18.15
CA LEU A 305 21.37 19.41 -17.34
C LEU A 305 22.63 19.59 -18.21
N PRO A 306 23.61 20.39 -17.79
CA PRO A 306 24.85 20.52 -18.55
C PRO A 306 25.50 19.15 -18.64
N LYS A 307 25.87 18.72 -19.86
CA LYS A 307 26.76 17.58 -20.07
C LYS A 307 28.06 17.85 -19.30
N ARG A 308 28.17 17.28 -18.10
CA ARG A 308 29.43 17.30 -17.33
C ARG A 308 30.44 16.47 -18.09
N SER A 309 31.43 17.16 -18.65
CA SER A 309 32.64 16.57 -19.21
C SER A 309 33.33 15.71 -18.15
N SER A 310 33.53 14.44 -18.45
CA SER A 310 34.34 13.53 -17.66
C SER A 310 35.83 13.89 -17.82
N SER A 311 36.31 14.88 -17.06
CA SER A 311 37.76 15.01 -16.83
C SER A 311 38.10 14.43 -15.46
N CYS A 312 38.53 13.17 -15.48
CA CYS A 312 39.27 12.55 -14.39
C CYS A 312 40.73 12.48 -14.85
N GLU A 313 41.36 13.64 -14.96
CA GLU A 313 42.75 13.77 -15.39
C GLU A 313 43.68 13.28 -14.27
N ARG A 314 44.46 12.25 -14.61
CA ARG A 314 45.47 11.64 -13.73
C ARG A 314 46.56 12.66 -13.43
N GLN A 315 46.62 13.19 -12.21
CA GLN A 315 47.87 13.69 -11.67
C GLN A 315 48.75 12.52 -11.23
N ARG A 316 49.75 12.22 -12.06
CA ARG A 316 50.92 11.39 -11.72
C ARG A 316 52.15 12.17 -12.19
N LYS A 317 53.13 12.31 -11.31
CA LYS A 317 54.40 13.07 -11.42
C LYS A 317 54.20 14.56 -11.12
N GLN A 318 54.95 15.21 -10.23
CA GLN A 318 56.31 14.97 -9.74
C GLN A 318 56.37 14.66 -8.24
#